data_AF-C7XPX6-F1
#
_entry.id   AF-C7XPX6-F1
#
_cell.length_a   1.000
_cell.length_b   1.000
_cell.length_c   1.000
_cell.angle_alpha   90.00
_cell.angle_beta   90.00
_cell.angle_gamma   90.00
#
_symmetry.space_group_name_H-M   'P 1'
#
loop_
_entity.id
_entity.type
_entity.pdbx_description
1 polymer ?
#
loop_
_entity_poly.entity_id
_entity_poly.type
_entity_poly.pdbx_seq_one_letter_code
_entity_poly.pdbx_strand_id
1 'polypeptide(L)' 'MEIKIENLKDFLLKLTQEDIEQLMKETEKKEDRIFYNKLFNLILETKQEELIKKGVF' A
#
# COMPACT_ATOMS: atom_id res chain seq x y z
N MET A 1 8.99 -7.55 -16.91
CA MET A 1 9.72 -7.12 -15.70
C MET A 1 9.40 -8.16 -14.63
N GLU A 2 10.32 -9.06 -14.28
CA GLU A 2 10.08 -10.04 -13.22
C GLU A 2 10.15 -9.32 -11.88
N ILE A 3 8.99 -9.11 -11.25
CA ILE A 3 8.92 -8.61 -9.88
C ILE A 3 9.35 -9.76 -8.97
N LYS A 4 10.64 -9.82 -8.62
CA LYS A 4 11.10 -10.66 -7.51
C LYS A 4 10.33 -10.25 -6.25
N ILE A 5 9.83 -11.19 -5.48
CA ILE A 5 8.94 -10.94 -4.31
C ILE A 5 9.54 -9.91 -3.33
N GLU A 6 10.86 -9.85 -3.18
CA GLU A 6 11.57 -8.83 -2.40
C GLU A 6 11.31 -7.40 -2.89
N ASN A 7 11.14 -7.18 -4.20
CA ASN A 7 10.80 -5.87 -4.76
C ASN A 7 9.34 -5.49 -4.54
N LEU A 8 8.43 -6.46 -4.33
CA LEU A 8 7.00 -6.17 -4.21
C LEU A 8 6.68 -5.47 -2.89
N LYS A 9 7.25 -5.95 -1.76
CA LYS A 9 7.06 -5.29 -0.46
C LYS A 9 7.58 -3.85 -0.51
N ASP A 10 8.79 -3.65 -1.00
CA ASP A 10 9.42 -2.33 -1.09
C ASP A 10 8.66 -1.40 -2.03
N PHE A 11 8.11 -1.93 -3.13
CA PHE A 11 7.26 -1.18 -4.04
C PHE A 11 5.97 -0.74 -3.34
N LEU A 12 5.27 -1.66 -2.67
CA LEU A 12 4.03 -1.36 -1.95
C LEU A 12 4.24 -0.33 -0.84
N LEU A 13 5.34 -0.42 -0.10
CA LEU A 13 5.68 0.57 0.94
C LEU A 13 5.99 1.96 0.37
N LYS A 14 6.35 2.08 -0.91
CA LYS A 14 6.56 3.37 -1.58
C LYS A 14 5.26 4.00 -2.09
N LEU A 15 4.17 3.24 -2.17
CA LEU A 15 2.88 3.79 -2.57
C LEU A 15 2.44 4.88 -1.59
N THR A 16 2.01 5.99 -2.17
CA THR A 16 1.45 7.15 -1.49
C THR A 16 -0.08 7.03 -1.43
N GLN A 17 -0.70 7.90 -0.64
CA GLN A 17 -2.16 8.01 -0.64
C GLN A 17 -2.69 8.43 -2.02
N GLU A 18 -1.99 9.33 -2.72
CA GLU A 18 -2.38 9.80 -4.06
C GLU A 18 -2.38 8.65 -5.08
N ASP A 19 -1.38 7.76 -5.04
CA ASP A 19 -1.30 6.60 -5.93
C ASP A 19 -2.52 5.67 -5.74
N ILE A 20 -2.91 5.40 -4.50
CA ILE A 20 -4.09 4.57 -4.18
C ILE A 20 -5.38 5.29 -4.58
N GLU A 21 -5.50 6.58 -4.31
CA GLU A 21 -6.67 7.37 -4.71
C GLU A 21 -6.86 7.40 -6.22
N GLN A 22 -5.77 7.48 -6.99
CA GLN A 22 -5.81 7.39 -8.43
C GLN A 22 -6.32 6.01 -8.87
N LEU A 23 -5.79 4.91 -8.32
CA LEU A 23 -6.26 3.56 -8.59
C LEU A 23 -7.75 3.37 -8.27
N MET A 24 -8.23 3.98 -7.18
CA MET A 24 -9.65 3.95 -6.80
C MET A 24 -10.54 4.76 -7.75
N LYS A 25 -10.05 5.88 -8.29
CA LYS A 25 -10.76 6.72 -9.27
C LYS A 25 -10.86 6.04 -10.63
N GLU A 26 -9.78 5.37 -11.04
CA GLU A 26 -9.70 4.68 -12.34
C GLU A 26 -10.49 3.37 -12.37
N THR A 27 -10.80 2.76 -11.22
CA THR A 27 -11.65 1.57 -11.19
C THR A 27 -13.15 1.88 -11.13
N GLU A 28 -13.88 1.20 -12.01
CA GLU A 28 -15.35 1.24 -12.08
C GLU A 28 -15.99 0.22 -11.12
N LYS A 29 -15.27 -0.82 -10.71
CA LYS A 29 -15.80 -1.90 -9.86
C LYS A 29 -15.69 -1.54 -8.39
N LYS A 30 -16.78 -1.76 -7.65
CA LYS A 30 -16.83 -1.51 -6.21
C LYS A 30 -15.87 -2.42 -5.44
N GLU A 31 -15.72 -3.66 -5.88
CA GLU A 31 -14.86 -4.67 -5.27
C GLU A 31 -13.39 -4.24 -5.32
N ASP A 32 -12.96 -3.65 -6.43
CA ASP A 32 -11.59 -3.16 -6.61
C ASP A 32 -11.32 -1.96 -5.69
N ARG A 33 -12.29 -1.05 -5.51
CA ARG A 33 -12.17 0.05 -4.53
C ARG A 33 -12.01 -0.47 -3.10
N ILE A 34 -12.75 -1.53 -2.75
CA ILE A 34 -12.62 -2.18 -1.45
C ILE A 34 -11.23 -2.82 -1.31
N PHE A 35 -10.73 -3.45 -2.36
CA PHE A 35 -9.39 -4.03 -2.40
C PHE A 35 -8.31 -2.96 -2.19
N TYR A 36 -8.35 -1.85 -2.94
CA TYR A 36 -7.36 -0.77 -2.82
C TYR A 36 -7.37 -0.11 -1.44
N ASN A 37 -8.54 0.09 -0.84
CA ASN A 37 -8.64 0.57 0.54
C ASN A 37 -8.02 -0.41 1.55
N LYS A 38 -8.28 -1.71 1.42
CA LYS A 38 -7.66 -2.72 2.30
C LYS A 38 -6.14 -2.76 2.11
N LEU A 39 -5.66 -2.64 0.88
CA LEU A 39 -4.23 -2.60 0.57
C LEU A 39 -3.57 -1.38 1.23
N PHE A 40 -4.20 -0.21 1.15
CA PHE A 40 -3.68 1.00 1.78
C PHE A 40 -3.59 0.89 3.29
N ASN A 41 -4.64 0.38 3.94
CA ASN A 41 -4.62 0.16 5.40
C ASN A 41 -3.48 -0.78 5.81
N LEU A 42 -3.28 -1.88 5.07
CA LEU A 42 -2.17 -2.80 5.32
C LEU A 42 -0.79 -2.12 5.18
N ILE A 43 -0.62 -1.25 4.18
CA ILE A 43 0.62 -0.49 3.98
C ILE A 43 0.86 0.45 5.17
N LEU A 44 -0.18 1.15 5.65
CA LEU A 44 -0.06 2.05 6.80
C LEU A 44 0.30 1.31 8.09
N GLU A 45 -0.40 0.20 8.38
CA GLU A 45 -0.11 -0.65 9.53
C GLU A 45 1.33 -1.16 9.50
N THR A 46 1.79 -1.63 8.34
CA THR A 46 3.17 -2.11 8.16
C THR A 46 4.19 -1.00 8.40
N LYS A 47 3.95 0.21 7.87
CA LYS A 47 4.84 1.37 8.11
C LYS A 47 4.90 1.74 9.59
N GLN A 48 3.75 1.73 10.27
CA GLN A 48 3.66 2.05 11.69
C GLN A 48 4.41 1.02 12.54
N GLU A 49 4.24 -0.28 12.28
CA GLU A 49 5.02 -1.33 12.96
C GLU A 49 6.53 -1.15 12.77
N GLU A 50 6.98 -0.79 11.56
CA GLU A 50 8.39 -0.55 11.28
C GLU A 50 8.93 0.69 12.03
N LEU A 51 8.14 1.74 12.20
CA LEU A 51 8.50 2.92 13.00
C LEU A 51 8.59 2.57 14.49
N ILE A 52 7.62 1.83 15.01
CA ILE A 52 7.62 1.32 16.40
C ILE A 52 8.87 0.48 16.66
N LYS A 53 9.21 -0.45 15.75
CA LYS A 53 10.43 -1.28 15.85
C LYS A 53 11.72 -0.45 15.85
N LYS A 54 11.71 0.69 15.16
CA LYS A 54 12.86 1.63 15.11
C LYS A 54 12.92 2.57 16.32
N GLY A 55 11.93 2.55 17.21
CA GLY A 55 11.87 3.43 18.39
C GLY A 55 11.61 4.90 18.04
N VAL A 56 11.06 5.17 16.84
CA VAL A 56 10.70 6.52 16.39
C VAL A 56 9.20 6.68 16.63
N PHE A 57 8.84 7.46 17.66
CA PHE A 57 7.47 7.76 18.07
C PHE A 57 7.20 9.26 17.94
#